data_AF-A0A418GND4-F1
#
_entry.id   AF-A0A418GND4-F1
#
_cell.length_a   1.000
_cell.length_b   1.000
_cell.length_c   1.000
_cell.angle_alpha   90.00
_cell.angle_beta   90.00
_cell.angle_gamma   90.00
#
_symmetry.space_group_name_H-M   'P 1'
#
loop_
_entity.id
_entity.type
_entity.pdbx_description
1 polymer ?
#
loop_
_entity_poly.entity_id
_entity_poly.type
_entity_poly.pdbx_seq_one_letter_code
_entity_poly.pdbx_strand_id
1 'polypeptide(L)'
;MQTQVLFEHPLNEKMRTWLRIEFLIQQLTVNLPIVDHAGALHFFRNVSELLDVFERGEVRTELLKELDRQQRKLQTWIGVPGVDQSRIEALI
;
A
#
# COMPACT_ATOMS: atom_id res chain seq x y z
N MET A 1 19.96 -12.16 -22.16
CA MET A 1 19.74 -11.73 -20.76
C MET A 1 18.37 -12.23 -20.34
N GLN A 2 18.27 -13.07 -19.31
CA GLN A 2 16.96 -13.47 -18.78
C GLN A 2 16.46 -12.37 -17.86
N THR A 3 15.33 -11.76 -18.20
CA THR A 3 14.63 -10.83 -17.33
C THR A 3 13.99 -11.64 -16.20
N GLN A 4 14.47 -11.46 -14.97
CA GLN A 4 13.78 -12.01 -13.80
C GLN A 4 12.44 -11.31 -13.65
N VAL A 5 11.36 -12.11 -13.56
CA VAL A 5 10.01 -11.62 -13.27
C VAL A 5 9.71 -11.91 -11.81
N LEU A 6 9.42 -10.87 -11.03
CA LEU A 6 9.02 -10.99 -9.64
C LEU A 6 7.50 -11.16 -9.55
N PHE A 7 7.04 -12.14 -8.78
CA PHE A 7 5.64 -12.35 -8.49
C PHE A 7 5.40 -12.24 -6.99
N GLU A 8 4.28 -11.61 -6.63
CA GLU A 8 3.80 -11.54 -5.26
C GLU A 8 2.46 -12.28 -5.14
N HIS A 9 2.30 -13.08 -4.10
CA HIS A 9 1.07 -13.82 -3.83
C HIS A 9 0.52 -13.46 -2.44
N PRO A 10 -0.70 -12.89 -2.35
CA PRO A 10 -1.29 -12.56 -1.06
C PRO A 10 -1.65 -13.81 -0.27
N LEU A 11 -1.08 -13.95 0.93
CA LEU A 11 -1.32 -15.11 1.81
C LEU A 11 -2.62 -15.02 2.63
N ASN A 12 -3.31 -13.88 2.59
CA ASN A 12 -4.60 -13.67 3.24
C ASN A 12 -5.39 -12.56 2.54
N GLU A 13 -6.68 -12.45 2.86
CA GLU A 13 -7.57 -11.47 2.23
C GLU A 13 -7.15 -10.03 2.51
N LYS A 14 -6.61 -9.75 3.70
CA LYS A 14 -6.08 -8.44 4.06
C LYS A 14 -4.96 -8.02 3.10
N MET A 15 -4.00 -8.91 2.85
CA MET A 15 -2.90 -8.67 1.91
C MET A 15 -3.39 -8.54 0.47
N ARG A 16 -4.38 -9.34 0.07
CA ARG A 16 -5.00 -9.22 -1.25
C ARG A 16 -5.60 -7.83 -1.45
N THR A 17 -6.34 -7.35 -0.47
CA THR A 17 -6.94 -6.01 -0.49
C THR A 17 -5.88 -4.92 -0.57
N TRP A 18 -4.80 -5.02 0.21
CA TRP A 18 -3.71 -4.04 0.19
C TRP A 18 -2.97 -4.00 -1.14
N LEU A 19 -2.58 -5.16 -1.70
CA LEU A 19 -1.95 -5.23 -3.02
C LEU A 19 -2.87 -4.69 -4.12
N ARG A 20 -4.18 -4.93 -4.00
CA ARG A 20 -5.16 -4.36 -4.95
C ARG A 20 -5.24 -2.83 -4.83
N ILE A 21 -5.28 -2.28 -3.62
CA ILE A 21 -5.29 -0.82 -3.39
C ILE A 21 -4.02 -0.19 -3.96
N GLU A 22 -2.85 -0.76 -3.64
CA GLU A 22 -1.56 -0.30 -4.16
C GLU A 22 -1.56 -0.29 -5.69
N PHE A 23 -1.95 -1.40 -6.31
CA PHE A 23 -2.03 -1.52 -7.76
C PHE A 23 -2.96 -0.45 -8.36
N LEU A 24 -4.16 -0.27 -7.82
CA LEU A 24 -5.12 0.73 -8.31
C LEU A 24 -4.56 2.16 -8.19
N ILE A 25 -3.90 2.50 -7.09
CA ILE A 25 -3.28 3.82 -6.89
C ILE A 25 -2.11 4.05 -7.85
N GLN A 26 -1.27 3.04 -8.06
CA GLN A 26 -0.17 3.11 -9.04
C GLN A 26 -0.72 3.33 -10.45
N GLN A 27 -1.78 2.60 -10.83
CA GLN A 27 -2.45 2.79 -12.12
C GLN A 27 -3.05 4.19 -12.27
N LEU A 28 -3.62 4.77 -11.20
CA LEU A 28 -4.11 6.14 -11.25
C LEU A 28 -2.99 7.16 -11.47
N THR A 29 -1.80 6.91 -10.91
CA THR A 29 -0.68 7.86 -10.98
C THR A 29 0.06 7.77 -12.32
N VAL A 30 0.32 6.55 -12.81
CA VAL A 30 1.07 6.32 -14.06
C VAL A 30 0.31 6.81 -15.30
N ASN A 31 -1.02 6.79 -15.25
CA ASN A 31 -1.87 7.19 -16.38
C ASN A 31 -2.21 8.70 -16.40
N LEU A 32 -1.54 9.51 -15.57
CA LEU A 32 -1.66 10.97 -15.58
C LEU A 32 -0.49 11.62 -16.35
N PRO A 33 -0.75 12.72 -17.10
CA PRO A 33 -2.05 13.36 -17.32
C PRO A 33 -2.95 12.56 -18.27
N ILE A 34 -4.27 12.73 -18.13
CA ILE A 34 -5.24 12.11 -19.05
C ILE A 34 -5.17 12.85 -20.39
N VAL A 35 -4.79 12.14 -21.44
CA VAL A 35 -4.57 12.72 -22.79
C VAL A 35 -5.65 12.37 -23.80
N ASP A 36 -6.45 11.32 -23.55
CA ASP A 36 -7.46 10.83 -24.47
C ASP A 36 -8.69 10.23 -23.75
N HIS A 37 -9.71 9.90 -24.55
CA HIS A 37 -10.97 9.34 -24.05
C HIS A 37 -10.79 7.96 -23.41
N ALA A 38 -9.89 7.13 -23.96
CA ALA A 38 -9.59 5.82 -23.39
C ALA A 38 -8.96 5.96 -21.99
N GLY A 39 -7.98 6.84 -21.84
CA GLY A 39 -7.38 7.18 -20.55
C GLY A 39 -8.40 7.71 -19.54
N ALA A 40 -9.35 8.54 -19.97
CA ALA A 40 -10.44 9.00 -19.11
C ALA A 40 -11.32 7.85 -18.62
N LEU A 41 -11.71 6.92 -19.50
CA LEU A 41 -12.49 5.73 -19.12
C LEU A 41 -11.72 4.82 -18.15
N HIS A 42 -10.41 4.63 -18.38
CA HIS A 42 -9.55 3.87 -17.48
C HIS A 42 -9.43 4.53 -16.10
N PHE A 43 -9.27 5.85 -16.06
CA PHE A 43 -9.23 6.62 -14.82
C PHE A 43 -10.51 6.42 -14.00
N PHE A 44 -11.68 6.67 -14.59
CA PHE A 44 -12.95 6.50 -13.88
C PHE A 44 -13.18 5.07 -13.41
N ARG A 45 -12.82 4.06 -14.22
CA ARG A 45 -12.90 2.66 -13.80
C ARG A 45 -12.03 2.39 -12.57
N ASN A 46 -10.76 2.81 -12.59
CA ASN A 46 -9.84 2.61 -11.47
C ASN A 46 -10.32 3.31 -10.19
N VAL A 47 -10.84 4.55 -10.30
CA VAL A 47 -11.41 5.28 -9.17
C VAL A 47 -12.63 4.55 -8.62
N SER A 48 -13.56 4.11 -9.47
CA SER A 48 -14.74 3.34 -9.04
C SER A 48 -14.36 2.04 -8.35
N GLU A 49 -13.37 1.30 -8.88
CA GLU A 49 -12.89 0.08 -8.22
C GLU A 49 -12.24 0.36 -6.85
N LEU A 50 -11.53 1.48 -6.72
CA LEU A 50 -10.95 1.88 -5.43
C LEU A 50 -12.04 2.24 -4.41
N LEU A 51 -13.09 2.94 -4.84
CA LEU A 51 -14.26 3.23 -4.01
C LEU A 51 -14.95 1.94 -3.55
N ASP A 52 -15.19 1.00 -4.46
CA ASP A 52 -15.78 -0.30 -4.13
C ASP A 52 -14.96 -1.05 -3.06
N VAL A 53 -13.63 -0.97 -3.12
CA VAL A 53 -12.74 -1.60 -2.13
C VAL A 53 -12.87 -0.90 -0.77
N PHE A 54 -12.98 0.42 -0.75
CA PHE A 54 -13.14 1.18 0.49
C PHE A 54 -14.51 1.01 1.14
N GLU A 55 -15.57 0.76 0.36
CA GLU A 55 -16.92 0.55 0.88
C GLU A 55 -17.13 -0.84 1.49
N ARG A 56 -16.45 -1.87 0.98
CA ARG A 56 -16.69 -3.28 1.35
C ARG A 56 -16.03 -3.72 2.66
N GLY A 57 -15.18 -2.91 3.27
CA GLY A 57 -14.47 -3.29 4.49
C GLY A 57 -13.92 -2.13 5.29
N GLU A 58 -13.54 -2.40 6.53
CA GLU A 58 -12.95 -1.42 7.43
C GLU A 58 -11.45 -1.16 7.12
N VAL A 59 -11.13 -0.82 5.86
CA VAL A 59 -9.75 -0.62 5.39
C VAL A 59 -8.98 0.35 6.27
N ARG A 60 -9.63 1.46 6.67
CA ARG A 60 -9.03 2.48 7.54
C ARG A 60 -8.65 1.90 8.90
N THR A 61 -9.58 1.23 9.57
CA THR A 61 -9.36 0.65 10.91
C THR A 61 -8.26 -0.41 10.87
N GLU A 62 -8.29 -1.29 9.87
CA GLU A 62 -7.29 -2.35 9.71
C GLU A 62 -5.90 -1.79 9.39
N LEU A 63 -5.82 -0.74 8.57
CA LEU A 63 -4.56 -0.04 8.29
C LEU A 63 -3.99 0.61 9.55
N LEU A 64 -4.82 1.29 10.34
CA LEU A 64 -4.40 1.90 11.61
C LEU A 64 -3.87 0.85 12.59
N LYS A 65 -4.59 -0.27 12.76
CA LYS A 65 -4.13 -1.39 13.60
C LYS A 65 -2.79 -1.96 13.12
N GLU A 66 -2.59 -2.07 11.81
CA GLU A 66 -1.31 -2.54 11.27
C GLU A 66 -0.19 -1.54 11.54
N LEU A 67 -0.42 -0.24 11.32
CA LEU A 67 0.57 0.81 11.60
C LEU A 67 0.96 0.81 13.08
N ASP A 68 -0.01 0.74 14.00
CA ASP A 68 0.25 0.62 15.44
C ASP A 68 1.09 -0.62 15.75
N ARG A 69 0.80 -1.75 15.09
CA ARG A 69 1.57 -2.99 15.26
C ARG A 69 3.02 -2.83 14.79
N GLN A 70 3.26 -2.16 13.66
CA GLN A 70 4.61 -1.91 13.16
C GLN A 70 5.36 -0.91 14.05
N GLN A 71 4.70 0.15 14.50
CA GLN A 71 5.27 1.13 15.43
C GLN A 71 5.72 0.46 16.73
N ARG A 72 4.88 -0.40 17.33
CA ARG A 72 5.25 -1.18 18.53
C ARG A 72 6.48 -2.07 18.31
N LYS A 73 6.62 -2.68 17.13
CA LYS A 73 7.82 -3.45 16.78
C LYS A 73 9.07 -2.58 16.66
N LEU A 74 8.94 -1.36 16.14
CA LEU A 74 10.06 -0.42 16.08
C LEU A 74 10.45 0.05 17.49
N GLN A 75 9.47 0.30 18.36
CA GLN A 75 9.69 0.69 19.76
C GLN A 75 10.51 -0.35 20.55
N THR A 76 10.43 -1.64 20.23
CA THR A 76 11.25 -2.66 20.92
C THR A 76 12.76 -2.52 20.69
N TRP A 77 13.16 -1.74 19.68
CA TRP A 77 14.57 -1.48 19.38
C TRP A 77 15.13 -0.24 20.09
N ILE A 78 14.28 0.52 20.78
CA ILE A 78 14.71 1.67 21.56
C ILE A 78 15.61 1.22 22.70
N GLY A 79 16.78 1.86 22.84
CA GLY A 79 17.76 1.54 23.88
C GLY A 79 18.57 0.26 23.66
N VAL A 80 18.41 -0.42 22.53
CA VAL A 80 19.23 -1.59 22.17
C VAL A 80 20.64 -1.12 21.75
N PRO A 81 21.73 -1.64 22.36
CA PRO A 81 23.09 -1.25 22.02
C PRO A 81 23.41 -1.50 20.54
N GLY A 82 24.04 -0.51 19.90
CA GLY A 82 24.44 -0.59 18.49
C GLY A 82 23.33 -0.29 17.48
N VAL A 83 22.12 0.03 17.94
CA VAL A 83 21.01 0.43 17.06
C VAL A 83 20.96 1.96 16.92
N ASP A 84 20.76 2.43 15.69
CA ASP A 84 20.59 3.84 15.37
C ASP A 84 19.23 4.36 15.87
N GLN A 85 19.27 5.04 17.02
CA GLN A 85 18.08 5.61 17.67
C GLN A 85 17.46 6.74 16.84
N SER A 86 18.28 7.53 16.14
CA SER A 86 17.78 8.66 15.34
C SER A 86 16.89 8.19 14.18
N ARG A 87 17.23 7.05 13.58
CA ARG A 87 16.45 6.44 12.51
C ARG A 87 15.15 5.83 13.01
N ILE A 88 15.13 5.30 14.24
CA ILE A 88 13.92 4.77 14.87
C ILE A 88 12.96 5.91 15.20
N GLU A 89 13.44 6.98 15.83
CA GLU A 89 12.64 8.16 16.17
C GLU A 89 12.04 8.85 14.95
N ALA A 90 12.71 8.82 13.79
CA ALA A 90 12.18 9.36 12.54
C ALA A 90 11.03 8.52 11.92
N LEU A 91 10.84 7.27 12.35
CA LEU A 91 9.86 6.32 11.81
C LEU A 91 8.70 6.01 12.76
N ILE A 92 8.82 6.38 14.04
CA ILE A 92 7.79 6.22 15.09
C ILE A 92 6.94 7.47 15.17
#